data_AF-A0A378I0Q6-F1
#
_entry.id   AF-A0A378I0Q6-F1
#
_cell.length_a   1.000
_cell.length_b   1.000
_cell.length_c   1.000
_cell.angle_alpha   90.00
_cell.angle_beta   90.00
_cell.angle_gamma   90.00
#
_symmetry.space_group_name_H-M   'P 1'
#
loop_
_entity.id
_entity.type
_entity.pdbx_description
1 polymer ?
#
loop_
_entity_poly.entity_id
_entity_poly.type
_entity_poly.pdbx_seq_one_letter_code
_entity_poly.pdbx_strand_id
1 'polypeptide(L)'
;MKELSEQATLEQAKSGFNFFLAIPNSELYRLVVDGCRHKDEQGFVGYEARESGSVRCFLNAILEKKDFVNSKEPVTIELFKEIHRVCSPGGRFFPGQFKETYPGTSHGFGIYQLSIEGLKDLCDFADRNKEFKVSYYDNNFVIHKLNLYGINMELSLCRRPARSKPNEEQEFKITYAVSLTKENTSTLAESTINKLNNTLAQANNDNTILEAIVECIYELEHAHMFHDANLRSNMILANLLLMQHGFPPVSYFDPNYLDGVSKAEFFNIMKEGMLKTLDIIEHPNEAHFNFKSSSLSADAQKTYADIIKPITESKEKLNYSVPNEINQQIQLVRERIQKLQQNPEPKWIINDFKFHLENSDIFSEYVSLNVAKHAQRNSFFNNNNNNNIPSYQNSSVNNYPQQSTKDTTQDKDEITSEPEKIESCEESEEMFYRRLLKEVLDSNETSADKIKTLSEVGTPSGVDWTILDLVSEEGASEEIIEGLREYSTANLSL
;
A
#
# COMPACT_ATOMS: atom_id res chain seq x y z
N MET A 1 -18.43 -21.62 40.26
CA MET A 1 -19.58 -21.51 39.32
C MET A 1 -19.41 -20.31 38.40
N LYS A 2 -19.27 -19.06 38.91
CA LYS A 2 -18.97 -17.88 38.07
C LYS A 2 -17.60 -17.95 37.37
N GLU A 3 -16.53 -18.34 38.07
CA GLU A 3 -15.20 -18.56 37.47
C GLU A 3 -15.17 -19.72 36.46
N LEU A 4 -15.94 -20.78 36.69
CA LEU A 4 -16.08 -21.92 35.77
C LEU A 4 -16.92 -21.55 34.53
N SER A 5 -17.88 -20.63 34.68
CA SER A 5 -18.64 -20.06 33.57
C SER A 5 -17.78 -19.07 32.77
N GLU A 6 -16.98 -18.23 33.43
CA GLU A 6 -16.03 -17.33 32.76
C GLU A 6 -14.93 -18.11 32.02
N GLN A 7 -14.42 -19.20 32.58
CA GLN A 7 -13.49 -20.10 31.88
C GLN A 7 -14.13 -20.84 30.69
N ALA A 8 -15.40 -21.22 30.78
CA ALA A 8 -16.14 -21.83 29.66
C ALA A 8 -16.47 -20.81 28.55
N THR A 9 -16.76 -19.56 28.90
CA THR A 9 -16.97 -18.46 27.94
C THR A 9 -15.65 -18.02 27.29
N LEU A 10 -14.52 -18.10 28.02
CA LEU A 10 -13.17 -17.90 27.48
C LEU A 10 -12.71 -19.06 26.58
N GLU A 11 -13.21 -20.29 26.84
CA GLU A 11 -13.09 -21.47 25.96
C GLU A 11 -13.98 -21.39 24.71
N GLN A 12 -15.06 -20.62 24.73
CA GLN A 12 -15.94 -20.40 23.57
C GLN A 12 -15.54 -19.19 22.71
N ALA A 13 -14.74 -18.25 23.25
CA ALA A 13 -14.10 -17.16 22.50
C ALA A 13 -12.86 -17.62 21.66
N LYS A 14 -12.67 -18.93 21.47
CA LYS A 14 -11.39 -19.58 21.16
C LYS A 14 -10.92 -19.66 19.72
N SER A 15 -11.53 -18.99 18.77
CA SER A 15 -10.89 -18.84 17.46
C SER A 15 -11.00 -17.41 17.03
N GLY A 16 -9.87 -16.68 17.00
CA GLY A 16 -9.84 -15.35 16.40
C GLY A 16 -10.25 -15.40 14.92
N PHE A 17 -10.27 -16.60 14.32
CA PHE A 17 -10.86 -16.86 13.01
C PHE A 17 -12.34 -16.46 12.93
N ASN A 18 -13.09 -16.50 14.03
CA ASN A 18 -14.47 -16.01 14.06
C ASN A 18 -14.55 -14.52 13.71
N PHE A 19 -13.56 -13.71 14.08
CA PHE A 19 -13.54 -12.30 13.66
C PHE A 19 -13.34 -12.17 12.14
N PHE A 20 -12.46 -12.99 11.54
CA PHE A 20 -12.31 -13.03 10.08
C PHE A 20 -13.63 -13.42 9.37
N LEU A 21 -14.33 -14.41 9.92
CA LEU A 21 -15.62 -14.84 9.39
C LEU A 21 -16.71 -13.77 9.59
N ALA A 22 -16.66 -13.02 10.70
CA ALA A 22 -17.61 -11.95 11.02
C ALA A 22 -17.44 -10.67 10.17
N ILE A 23 -16.27 -10.43 9.57
CA ILE A 23 -16.07 -9.28 8.66
C ILE A 23 -17.04 -9.42 7.48
N PRO A 24 -17.88 -8.41 7.22
CA PRO A 24 -18.82 -8.46 6.10
C PRO A 24 -18.10 -8.58 4.77
N ASN A 25 -18.70 -9.35 3.86
CA ASN A 25 -18.07 -9.67 2.59
C ASN A 25 -17.68 -8.41 1.80
N SER A 26 -18.51 -7.36 1.84
CA SER A 26 -18.23 -6.04 1.23
C SER A 26 -16.98 -5.34 1.76
N GLU A 27 -16.51 -5.69 2.96
CA GLU A 27 -15.41 -5.04 3.66
C GLU A 27 -14.12 -5.90 3.74
N LEU A 28 -14.16 -7.18 3.31
CA LEU A 28 -13.02 -8.10 3.45
C LEU A 28 -11.70 -7.60 2.83
N TYR A 29 -11.76 -6.82 1.75
CA TYR A 29 -10.58 -6.27 1.08
C TYR A 29 -9.74 -5.37 1.99
N ARG A 30 -10.31 -4.84 3.09
CA ARG A 30 -9.62 -3.95 4.03
C ARG A 30 -8.54 -4.64 4.85
N LEU A 31 -8.53 -5.98 4.88
CA LEU A 31 -7.41 -6.74 5.44
C LEU A 31 -6.17 -6.75 4.53
N VAL A 32 -6.35 -6.42 3.25
CA VAL A 32 -5.31 -6.53 2.21
C VAL A 32 -4.89 -5.16 1.70
N VAL A 33 -5.86 -4.28 1.48
CA VAL A 33 -5.65 -2.98 0.85
C VAL A 33 -5.41 -1.95 1.94
N ASP A 34 -4.30 -1.24 1.86
CA ASP A 34 -3.91 -0.17 2.77
C ASP A 34 -5.02 0.88 2.90
N GLY A 35 -5.45 1.18 4.12
CA GLY A 35 -6.44 2.22 4.40
C GLY A 35 -6.09 3.59 3.80
N CYS A 36 -4.80 3.92 3.71
CA CYS A 36 -4.30 5.15 3.11
C CYS A 36 -4.56 5.26 1.60
N ARG A 37 -4.90 4.14 0.94
CA ARG A 37 -5.21 4.06 -0.49
C ARG A 37 -6.69 4.01 -0.80
N HIS A 38 -7.58 3.73 0.17
CA HIS A 38 -8.99 3.46 -0.11
C HIS A 38 -9.69 4.61 -0.85
N LYS A 39 -9.42 5.86 -0.48
CA LYS A 39 -10.03 7.00 -1.15
C LYS A 39 -9.50 7.20 -2.58
N ASP A 40 -8.18 7.14 -2.74
CA ASP A 40 -7.52 7.47 -4.01
C ASP A 40 -7.66 6.34 -5.04
N GLU A 41 -7.80 5.10 -4.57
CA GLU A 41 -7.86 3.89 -5.39
C GLU A 41 -9.26 3.27 -5.48
N GLN A 42 -10.28 3.99 -5.01
CA GLN A 42 -11.68 3.54 -5.00
C GLN A 42 -11.81 2.16 -4.32
N GLY A 43 -11.38 2.08 -3.06
CA GLY A 43 -11.34 0.85 -2.29
C GLY A 43 -10.28 -0.10 -2.81
N PHE A 44 -10.70 -1.28 -3.28
CA PHE A 44 -9.80 -2.31 -3.79
C PHE A 44 -9.42 -2.14 -5.26
N VAL A 45 -10.12 -1.29 -6.01
CA VAL A 45 -10.05 -1.24 -7.49
C VAL A 45 -8.64 -0.95 -7.98
N GLY A 46 -8.01 0.11 -7.48
CA GLY A 46 -6.64 0.46 -7.89
C GLY A 46 -5.62 -0.60 -7.44
N TYR A 47 -5.78 -1.18 -6.25
CA TYR A 47 -4.91 -2.24 -5.76
C TYR A 47 -4.95 -3.49 -6.64
N GLU A 48 -6.15 -3.96 -6.99
CA GLU A 48 -6.34 -5.12 -7.86
C GLU A 48 -5.92 -4.84 -9.32
N ALA A 49 -6.00 -3.57 -9.77
CA ALA A 49 -5.48 -3.17 -11.07
C ALA A 49 -3.94 -3.21 -11.16
N ARG A 50 -3.23 -2.91 -10.06
CA ARG A 50 -1.75 -3.04 -10.02
C ARG A 50 -1.29 -4.49 -10.09
N GLU A 51 -2.00 -5.37 -9.39
CA GLU A 51 -1.63 -6.78 -9.29
C GLU A 51 -2.89 -7.66 -9.22
N SER A 52 -3.45 -7.99 -10.39
CA SER A 52 -4.71 -8.72 -10.47
C SER A 52 -4.60 -10.12 -9.84
N GLY A 53 -5.61 -10.48 -9.06
CA GLY A 53 -5.69 -11.68 -8.24
C GLY A 53 -5.15 -11.52 -6.83
N SER A 54 -4.49 -10.41 -6.50
CA SER A 54 -3.80 -10.20 -5.23
C SER A 54 -4.76 -10.22 -4.03
N VAL A 55 -5.90 -9.53 -4.12
CA VAL A 55 -6.91 -9.54 -3.04
C VAL A 55 -7.40 -10.96 -2.78
N ARG A 56 -7.74 -11.71 -3.83
CA ARG A 56 -8.19 -13.10 -3.71
C ARG A 56 -7.12 -14.00 -3.10
N CYS A 57 -5.88 -13.89 -3.57
CA CYS A 57 -4.76 -14.71 -3.09
C CYS A 57 -4.47 -14.49 -1.60
N PHE A 58 -4.52 -13.26 -1.12
CA PHE A 58 -4.37 -12.97 0.31
C PHE A 58 -5.46 -13.63 1.15
N LEU A 59 -6.73 -13.41 0.78
CA LEU A 59 -7.87 -13.92 1.54
C LEU A 59 -7.93 -15.46 1.51
N ASN A 60 -7.57 -16.06 0.36
CA ASN A 60 -7.44 -17.51 0.24
C ASN A 60 -6.33 -18.07 1.12
N ALA A 61 -5.17 -17.41 1.21
CA ALA A 61 -4.09 -17.86 2.08
C ALA A 61 -4.55 -17.94 3.56
N ILE A 62 -5.32 -16.95 4.03
CA ILE A 62 -5.91 -17.01 5.37
C ILE A 62 -6.88 -18.19 5.51
N LEU A 63 -7.81 -18.33 4.55
CA LEU A 63 -8.85 -19.35 4.60
C LEU A 63 -8.31 -20.77 4.50
N GLU A 64 -7.33 -21.01 3.63
CA GLU A 64 -6.68 -22.31 3.44
C GLU A 64 -5.88 -22.74 4.67
N LYS A 65 -5.40 -21.78 5.48
CA LYS A 65 -4.65 -22.04 6.72
C LYS A 65 -5.51 -21.89 7.98
N LYS A 66 -6.84 -21.95 7.86
CA LYS A 66 -7.76 -21.93 9.02
C LYS A 66 -7.48 -23.05 10.02
N ASP A 67 -7.02 -24.21 9.56
CA ASP A 67 -6.77 -25.36 10.45
C ASP A 67 -5.57 -25.10 11.36
N PHE A 68 -4.55 -24.37 10.88
CA PHE A 68 -3.43 -23.90 11.70
C PHE A 68 -3.89 -22.98 12.84
N VAL A 69 -4.84 -22.08 12.56
CA VAL A 69 -5.44 -21.18 13.57
C VAL A 69 -6.10 -21.99 14.69
N ASN A 70 -6.72 -23.12 14.35
CA ASN A 70 -7.43 -23.96 15.32
C ASN A 70 -6.52 -25.02 15.99
N SER A 71 -5.42 -25.44 15.36
CA SER A 71 -4.57 -26.53 15.84
C SER A 71 -3.65 -26.12 16.99
N LYS A 72 -3.36 -24.82 17.15
CA LYS A 72 -2.32 -24.29 18.06
C LYS A 72 -0.93 -24.88 17.81
N GLU A 73 -0.70 -25.39 16.60
CA GLU A 73 0.61 -25.88 16.19
C GLU A 73 1.61 -24.71 16.10
N PRO A 74 2.90 -24.96 16.38
CA PRO A 74 3.94 -23.96 16.19
C PRO A 74 4.09 -23.61 14.71
N VAL A 75 4.59 -22.39 14.44
CA VAL A 75 4.89 -21.97 13.07
C VAL A 75 6.08 -22.77 12.54
N THR A 76 6.00 -23.19 11.28
CA THR A 76 7.11 -23.84 10.56
C THR A 76 7.57 -23.00 9.37
N ILE A 77 8.79 -23.25 8.89
CA ILE A 77 9.31 -22.62 7.67
C ILE A 77 8.45 -23.01 6.47
N GLU A 78 7.99 -24.26 6.43
CA GLU A 78 7.14 -24.80 5.38
C GLU A 78 5.81 -24.04 5.32
N LEU A 79 5.19 -23.76 6.48
CA LEU A 79 4.00 -22.93 6.55
C LEU A 79 4.25 -21.52 5.99
N PHE A 80 5.37 -20.89 6.36
CA PHE A 80 5.70 -19.54 5.89
C PHE A 80 5.95 -19.49 4.37
N LYS A 81 6.69 -20.47 3.84
CA LYS A 81 6.90 -20.62 2.39
C LYS A 81 5.59 -20.89 1.65
N GLU A 82 4.72 -21.70 2.24
CA GLU A 82 3.41 -22.02 1.67
C GLU A 82 2.48 -20.79 1.66
N ILE A 83 2.49 -19.97 2.71
CA ILE A 83 1.79 -18.68 2.73
C ILE A 83 2.24 -17.83 1.54
N HIS A 84 3.56 -17.64 1.38
CA HIS A 84 4.11 -16.88 0.25
C HIS A 84 3.73 -17.48 -1.10
N ARG A 85 3.75 -18.82 -1.23
CA ARG A 85 3.35 -19.51 -2.46
C ARG A 85 1.92 -19.18 -2.87
N VAL A 86 0.99 -19.10 -1.91
CA VAL A 86 -0.43 -18.82 -2.16
C VAL A 86 -0.67 -17.32 -2.43
N CYS A 87 0.04 -16.43 -1.73
CA CYS A 87 -0.23 -14.99 -1.78
C CYS A 87 0.52 -14.20 -2.89
N SER A 88 1.35 -14.87 -3.69
CA SER A 88 2.11 -14.27 -4.80
C SER A 88 1.50 -14.62 -6.16
N PRO A 89 0.44 -13.90 -6.61
CA PRO A 89 -0.23 -14.19 -7.87
C PRO A 89 0.73 -13.99 -9.06
N GLY A 90 0.55 -14.80 -10.10
CA GLY A 90 1.20 -14.58 -11.39
C GLY A 90 2.65 -15.07 -11.51
N GLY A 91 3.21 -15.76 -10.51
CA GLY A 91 4.42 -16.60 -10.66
C GLY A 91 5.68 -15.91 -11.17
N ARG A 92 5.70 -14.56 -11.21
CA ARG A 92 6.82 -13.81 -11.81
C ARG A 92 8.13 -14.04 -11.06
N PHE A 93 8.05 -14.36 -9.77
CA PHE A 93 9.20 -14.64 -8.93
C PHE A 93 8.92 -15.85 -8.03
N PHE A 94 9.81 -16.83 -8.11
CA PHE A 94 9.82 -18.15 -7.44
C PHE A 94 8.91 -18.28 -6.18
N PRO A 95 7.62 -18.63 -6.35
CA PRO A 95 6.68 -18.68 -5.22
C PRO A 95 7.09 -19.72 -4.19
N GLY A 96 7.05 -19.33 -2.91
CA GLY A 96 7.50 -20.15 -1.77
C GLY A 96 9.01 -20.42 -1.69
N GLN A 97 9.84 -19.81 -2.53
CA GLN A 97 11.29 -19.98 -2.47
C GLN A 97 11.97 -18.76 -1.85
N PHE A 98 12.80 -18.99 -0.84
CA PHE A 98 13.69 -17.96 -0.32
C PHE A 98 14.71 -17.56 -1.39
N LYS A 99 15.17 -16.32 -1.31
CA LYS A 99 16.24 -15.81 -2.19
C LYS A 99 17.51 -16.63 -2.04
N GLU A 100 18.10 -17.01 -3.17
CA GLU A 100 19.32 -17.81 -3.19
C GLU A 100 20.59 -16.96 -3.28
N THR A 101 20.66 -15.90 -4.09
CA THR A 101 21.83 -15.00 -4.14
C THR A 101 21.50 -13.67 -4.83
N TYR A 102 22.40 -12.69 -4.64
CA TYR A 102 22.46 -11.29 -5.09
C TYR A 102 21.91 -11.01 -6.54
N PRO A 103 21.39 -9.80 -6.86
CA PRO A 103 21.50 -8.57 -6.09
C PRO A 103 20.50 -8.43 -4.95
N GLY A 104 21.01 -7.97 -3.80
CA GLY A 104 20.21 -7.61 -2.64
C GLY A 104 18.98 -6.83 -3.08
N THR A 105 17.82 -7.19 -2.54
CA THR A 105 16.60 -6.49 -2.89
C THR A 105 16.66 -5.17 -2.16
N SER A 106 16.78 -4.10 -2.93
CA SER A 106 16.69 -2.76 -2.39
C SER A 106 15.22 -2.41 -2.22
N HIS A 107 14.87 -1.98 -1.02
CA HIS A 107 13.58 -1.34 -0.76
C HIS A 107 13.87 0.09 -0.30
N GLY A 108 13.08 1.01 -0.82
CA GLY A 108 13.13 2.40 -0.40
C GLY A 108 11.83 2.76 0.27
N PHE A 109 11.94 3.32 1.47
CA PHE A 109 10.81 3.92 2.18
C PHE A 109 10.89 5.44 2.07
N GLY A 110 9.72 6.07 2.09
CA GLY A 110 9.62 7.52 2.20
C GLY A 110 10.10 7.98 3.57
N ILE A 111 10.71 9.17 3.65
CA ILE A 111 11.15 9.73 4.94
C ILE A 111 10.02 9.88 5.96
N TYR A 112 8.77 9.97 5.48
CA TYR A 112 7.58 10.05 6.32
C TYR A 112 7.19 8.71 6.96
N GLN A 113 7.80 7.60 6.56
CA GLN A 113 7.59 6.27 7.15
C GLN A 113 8.57 5.99 8.27
N LEU A 114 9.53 6.90 8.51
CA LEU A 114 10.60 6.70 9.48
C LEU A 114 10.34 7.39 10.80
N SER A 115 10.53 6.66 11.88
CA SER A 115 10.70 7.20 13.22
C SER A 115 12.16 7.08 13.67
N ILE A 116 12.53 7.85 14.68
CA ILE A 116 13.89 7.82 15.24
C ILE A 116 14.18 6.47 15.88
N GLU A 117 13.21 5.92 16.61
CA GLU A 117 13.37 4.63 17.26
C GLU A 117 13.36 3.49 16.24
N GLY A 118 12.58 3.60 15.16
CA GLY A 118 12.58 2.64 14.05
C GLY A 118 13.92 2.60 13.33
N LEU A 119 14.53 3.77 13.14
CA LEU A 119 15.87 3.82 12.58
C LEU A 119 16.92 3.17 13.49
N LYS A 120 16.82 3.33 14.82
CA LYS A 120 17.70 2.62 15.76
C LYS A 120 17.49 1.11 15.69
N ASP A 121 16.24 0.65 15.72
CA ASP A 121 15.91 -0.78 15.60
C ASP A 121 16.44 -1.37 14.28
N LEU A 122 16.37 -0.60 13.17
CA LEU A 122 16.93 -0.98 11.88
C LEU A 122 18.45 -1.09 11.92
N CYS A 123 19.15 -0.15 12.55
CA CYS A 123 20.60 -0.20 12.74
C CYS A 123 21.02 -1.38 13.64
N ASP A 124 20.30 -1.63 14.73
CA ASP A 124 20.55 -2.77 15.60
C ASP A 124 20.30 -4.10 14.87
N PHE A 125 19.29 -4.17 14.01
CA PHE A 125 19.07 -5.31 13.13
C PHE A 125 20.24 -5.49 12.15
N ALA A 126 20.70 -4.41 11.53
CA ALA A 126 21.82 -4.41 10.59
C ALA A 126 23.11 -4.93 11.23
N ASP A 127 23.45 -4.40 12.42
CA ASP A 127 24.68 -4.73 13.15
C ASP A 127 24.72 -6.20 13.59
N ARG A 128 23.58 -6.74 14.04
CA ARG A 128 23.48 -8.15 14.47
C ARG A 128 23.68 -9.12 13.30
N ASN A 129 23.25 -8.75 12.10
CA ASN A 129 23.28 -9.63 10.93
C ASN A 129 24.53 -9.46 10.06
N LYS A 130 25.40 -8.46 10.32
CA LYS A 130 26.74 -8.24 9.72
C LYS A 130 26.84 -8.19 8.18
N GLU A 131 25.74 -8.30 7.45
CA GLU A 131 25.68 -8.26 5.98
C GLU A 131 24.73 -7.18 5.45
N PHE A 132 24.23 -6.31 6.34
CA PHE A 132 23.39 -5.19 5.96
C PHE A 132 24.24 -4.10 5.30
N LYS A 133 24.05 -3.90 4.00
CA LYS A 133 24.70 -2.84 3.23
C LYS A 133 23.64 -1.91 2.71
N VAL A 134 23.51 -0.74 3.32
CA VAL A 134 22.79 0.38 2.72
C VAL A 134 23.48 0.72 1.40
N SER A 135 22.93 0.20 0.30
CA SER A 135 23.50 0.30 -1.05
C SER A 135 22.58 1.15 -1.90
N TYR A 136 23.20 2.01 -2.70
CA TYR A 136 22.49 2.97 -3.54
C TYR A 136 22.45 2.49 -4.98
N TYR A 137 21.28 2.62 -5.61
CA TYR A 137 21.12 2.42 -7.04
C TYR A 137 20.66 3.74 -7.69
N ASP A 138 21.44 4.18 -8.68
CA ASP A 138 21.16 5.19 -9.74
C ASP A 138 21.91 6.54 -9.69
N ASN A 139 22.18 7.06 -10.89
CA ASN A 139 23.36 7.85 -11.31
C ASN A 139 23.32 9.38 -11.06
N ASN A 140 22.36 9.91 -10.30
CA ASN A 140 22.12 11.37 -10.20
C ASN A 140 21.88 11.91 -8.77
N PHE A 141 22.58 11.42 -7.75
CA PHE A 141 22.34 11.83 -6.35
C PHE A 141 23.47 12.59 -5.67
N VAL A 142 23.08 13.52 -4.78
CA VAL A 142 23.92 14.09 -3.74
C VAL A 142 23.89 13.14 -2.55
N ILE A 143 25.04 12.56 -2.22
CA ILE A 143 25.23 11.72 -1.05
C ILE A 143 25.42 12.65 0.16
N HIS A 144 24.52 12.56 1.14
CA HIS A 144 24.71 13.21 2.42
C HIS A 144 25.08 12.17 3.47
N LYS A 145 26.24 12.33 4.10
CA LYS A 145 26.53 11.64 5.36
C LYS A 145 25.74 12.34 6.45
N LEU A 146 24.68 11.68 6.90
CA LEU A 146 23.85 12.16 7.97
C LEU A 146 24.23 11.39 9.24
N ASN A 147 24.83 12.10 10.18
CA ASN A 147 24.95 11.62 11.53
C ASN A 147 23.65 11.95 12.26
N LEU A 148 22.69 11.03 12.21
CA LEU A 148 21.45 11.15 12.96
C LEU A 148 21.66 10.48 14.31
N TYR A 149 21.66 11.26 15.39
CA TYR A 149 21.72 10.74 16.77
C TYR A 149 22.94 9.86 17.09
N GLY A 150 24.10 10.12 16.48
CA GLY A 150 25.30 9.31 16.66
C GLY A 150 25.41 8.12 15.70
N ILE A 151 24.37 7.86 14.90
CA ILE A 151 24.36 6.83 13.85
C ILE A 151 24.90 7.47 12.57
N ASN A 152 26.07 7.02 12.14
CA ASN A 152 26.62 7.42 10.85
C ASN A 152 25.90 6.65 9.74
N MET A 153 24.92 7.30 9.12
CA MET A 153 24.32 6.79 7.90
C MET A 153 24.78 7.61 6.71
N GLU A 154 25.06 6.92 5.62
CA GLU A 154 24.95 7.56 4.32
C GLU A 154 23.44 7.60 4.00
N LEU A 155 22.96 8.74 3.51
CA LEU A 155 21.62 8.90 3.00
C LEU A 155 21.75 9.43 1.57
N SER A 156 21.19 8.69 0.62
CA SER A 156 21.04 9.16 -0.76
C SER A 156 19.64 9.70 -0.92
N LEU A 157 19.54 10.99 -1.25
CA LEU A 157 18.26 11.64 -1.48
C LEU A 157 17.85 11.38 -2.93
N CYS A 158 16.96 10.40 -3.12
CA CYS A 158 16.51 10.02 -4.46
C CYS A 158 15.50 11.03 -5.02
N ARG A 159 15.91 11.91 -5.94
CA ARG A 159 15.00 12.55 -6.91
C ARG A 159 14.55 11.52 -7.95
N ARG A 160 13.55 10.71 -7.63
CA ARG A 160 12.91 9.85 -8.65
C ARG A 160 11.87 10.69 -9.38
N PRO A 161 12.01 10.98 -10.69
CA PRO A 161 10.87 11.47 -11.46
C PRO A 161 9.79 10.38 -11.40
N ALA A 162 8.59 10.73 -10.93
CA ALA A 162 7.48 9.79 -10.87
C ALA A 162 7.23 9.26 -12.29
N ARG A 163 7.57 7.99 -12.55
CA ARG A 163 7.60 7.37 -13.89
C ARG A 163 6.26 7.38 -14.63
N SER A 164 5.19 7.90 -14.04
CA SER A 164 3.85 7.92 -14.64
C SER A 164 3.03 9.19 -14.38
N LYS A 165 3.52 10.16 -13.60
CA LYS A 165 2.80 11.43 -13.39
C LYS A 165 3.77 12.60 -13.27
N PRO A 166 3.90 13.45 -14.31
CA PRO A 166 4.79 14.63 -14.27
C PRO A 166 4.44 15.65 -13.17
N ASN A 167 3.29 15.51 -12.50
CA ASN A 167 2.82 16.36 -11.41
C ASN A 167 2.88 15.72 -10.01
N GLU A 168 3.43 14.51 -9.86
CA GLU A 168 3.66 13.95 -8.52
C GLU A 168 4.94 14.56 -7.91
N GLU A 169 4.76 15.26 -6.78
CA GLU A 169 5.81 15.93 -6.01
C GLU A 169 7.01 14.99 -5.75
N GLN A 170 8.22 15.52 -5.88
CA GLN A 170 9.45 14.80 -5.58
C GLN A 170 9.44 14.36 -4.12
N GLU A 171 9.42 13.05 -3.91
CA GLU A 171 9.43 12.44 -2.58
C GLU A 171 10.85 12.03 -2.20
N PHE A 172 11.35 12.49 -1.06
CA PHE A 172 12.60 12.00 -0.51
C PHE A 172 12.43 10.57 0.00
N LYS A 173 13.10 9.64 -0.68
CA LYS A 173 13.15 8.23 -0.28
C LYS A 173 14.51 7.91 0.30
N ILE A 174 14.49 7.18 1.40
CA ILE A 174 15.65 6.51 1.95
C ILE A 174 15.61 5.08 1.42
N THR A 175 16.60 4.73 0.61
CA THR A 175 16.75 3.38 0.09
C THR A 175 17.79 2.65 0.90
N TYR A 176 17.43 1.47 1.39
CA TYR A 176 18.35 0.52 1.97
C TYR A 176 18.30 -0.78 1.16
N ALA A 177 19.37 -1.54 1.20
CA ALA A 177 19.42 -2.85 0.57
C ALA A 177 19.80 -3.87 1.63
N VAL A 178 19.02 -4.93 1.70
CA VAL A 178 19.36 -6.07 2.54
C VAL A 178 19.93 -7.14 1.63
N SER A 179 21.16 -7.54 1.96
CA SER A 179 21.88 -8.58 1.24
C SER A 179 22.15 -9.72 2.18
N LEU A 180 21.35 -10.77 2.08
CA LEU A 180 21.60 -12.04 2.77
C LEU A 180 22.04 -13.08 1.74
N THR A 181 23.02 -13.92 2.10
CA THR A 181 23.31 -15.14 1.34
C THR A 181 22.18 -16.17 1.52
N LYS A 182 22.03 -17.17 0.63
CA LYS A 182 21.01 -18.24 0.77
C LYS A 182 21.01 -18.90 2.14
N GLU A 183 22.21 -19.27 2.60
CA GLU A 183 22.44 -19.97 3.86
C GLU A 183 22.01 -19.06 5.01
N ASN A 184 22.37 -17.78 4.96
CA ASN A 184 21.97 -16.79 5.95
C ASN A 184 20.46 -16.51 5.94
N THR A 185 19.81 -16.42 4.78
CA THR A 185 18.35 -16.20 4.68
C THR A 185 17.57 -17.33 5.35
N SER A 186 17.91 -18.59 5.04
CA SER A 186 17.20 -19.75 5.60
C SER A 186 17.46 -19.88 7.10
N THR A 187 18.72 -19.74 7.54
CA THR A 187 19.07 -19.79 8.96
C THR A 187 18.46 -18.63 9.75
N LEU A 188 18.39 -17.43 9.18
CA LEU A 188 17.74 -16.29 9.82
C LEU A 188 16.23 -16.53 9.97
N ALA A 189 15.55 -17.00 8.91
CA ALA A 189 14.14 -17.34 8.98
C ALA A 189 13.86 -18.41 10.06
N GLU A 190 14.66 -19.49 10.07
CA GLU A 190 14.54 -20.57 11.05
C GLU A 190 14.76 -20.07 12.48
N SER A 191 15.81 -19.29 12.72
CA SER A 191 16.10 -18.74 14.04
C SER A 191 15.02 -17.77 14.51
N THR A 192 14.48 -16.94 13.61
CA THR A 192 13.38 -16.00 13.90
C THR A 192 12.11 -16.77 14.28
N ILE A 193 11.72 -17.79 13.50
CA ILE A 193 10.54 -18.62 13.79
C ILE A 193 10.74 -19.46 15.07
N ASN A 194 11.93 -19.99 15.31
CA ASN A 194 12.23 -20.72 16.55
C ASN A 194 12.14 -19.81 17.77
N LYS A 195 12.65 -18.57 17.67
CA LYS A 195 12.52 -17.56 18.73
C LYS A 195 11.06 -17.22 19.00
N LEU A 196 10.24 -17.03 17.96
CA LEU A 196 8.81 -16.84 18.08
C LEU A 196 8.16 -18.02 18.84
N ASN A 197 8.35 -19.25 18.36
CA ASN A 197 7.72 -20.44 18.95
C ASN A 197 8.13 -20.64 20.42
N ASN A 198 9.41 -20.44 20.74
CA ASN A 198 9.91 -20.54 22.11
C ASN A 198 9.27 -19.48 23.02
N THR A 199 9.14 -18.25 22.52
CA THR A 199 8.53 -17.15 23.28
C THR A 199 7.04 -17.40 23.50
N LEU A 200 6.31 -17.82 22.46
CA LEU A 200 4.88 -18.15 22.55
C LEU A 200 4.61 -19.34 23.48
N ALA A 201 5.48 -20.34 23.50
CA ALA A 201 5.36 -21.49 24.42
C ALA A 201 5.51 -21.09 25.90
N GLN A 202 6.20 -19.98 26.18
CA GLN A 202 6.44 -19.45 27.53
C GLN A 202 5.53 -18.27 27.88
N ALA A 203 4.84 -17.71 26.89
CA ALA A 203 4.01 -16.53 27.07
C ALA A 203 2.81 -16.84 27.98
N ASN A 204 2.65 -16.04 29.03
CA ASN A 204 1.58 -16.18 30.01
C ASN A 204 0.60 -15.00 30.01
N ASN A 205 0.79 -14.05 29.09
CA ASN A 205 -0.02 -12.85 28.97
C ASN A 205 -0.03 -12.36 27.51
N ASP A 206 -0.98 -11.48 27.23
CA ASP A 206 -1.25 -10.98 25.89
C ASP A 206 -0.17 -10.03 25.33
N ASN A 207 0.50 -9.27 26.20
CA ASN A 207 1.60 -8.40 25.77
C ASN A 207 2.75 -9.25 25.22
N THR A 208 3.17 -10.29 25.94
CA THR A 208 4.26 -11.17 25.52
C THR A 208 3.93 -11.89 24.21
N ILE A 209 2.66 -12.30 24.02
CA ILE A 209 2.21 -12.88 22.75
C ILE A 209 2.36 -11.87 21.62
N LEU A 210 1.84 -10.65 21.79
CA LEU A 210 1.84 -9.64 20.73
C LEU A 210 3.25 -9.13 20.43
N GLU A 211 4.10 -8.94 21.45
CA GLU A 211 5.52 -8.59 21.30
C GLU A 211 6.27 -9.65 20.49
N ALA A 212 6.02 -10.94 20.76
CA ALA A 212 6.65 -12.03 20.02
C ALA A 212 6.23 -12.04 18.54
N ILE A 213 4.94 -11.82 18.25
CA ILE A 213 4.43 -11.70 16.88
C ILE A 213 5.07 -10.52 16.17
N VAL A 214 5.04 -9.33 16.78
CA VAL A 214 5.64 -8.10 16.24
C VAL A 214 7.12 -8.29 15.95
N GLU A 215 7.88 -8.86 16.87
CA GLU A 215 9.32 -9.06 16.69
C GLU A 215 9.61 -10.04 15.54
N CYS A 216 8.86 -11.13 15.43
CA CYS A 216 9.00 -12.07 14.32
C CYS A 216 8.72 -11.39 12.97
N ILE A 217 7.59 -10.68 12.87
CA ILE A 217 7.18 -10.01 11.63
C ILE A 217 8.17 -8.90 11.23
N TYR A 218 8.68 -8.15 12.21
CA TYR A 218 9.72 -7.15 12.00
C TYR A 218 10.99 -7.78 11.43
N GLU A 219 11.52 -8.84 12.06
CA GLU A 219 12.74 -9.50 11.61
C GLU A 219 12.58 -10.15 10.22
N LEU A 220 11.42 -10.73 9.92
CA LEU A 220 11.13 -11.34 8.60
C LEU A 220 10.97 -10.30 7.48
N GLU A 221 10.34 -9.14 7.75
CA GLU A 221 10.21 -8.08 6.73
C GLU A 221 11.57 -7.48 6.39
N HIS A 222 12.34 -7.10 7.41
CA HIS A 222 13.66 -6.50 7.20
C HIS A 222 14.65 -7.46 6.55
N ALA A 223 14.51 -8.77 6.78
CA ALA A 223 15.31 -9.76 6.07
C ALA A 223 14.93 -9.90 4.58
N HIS A 224 13.72 -9.49 4.18
CA HIS A 224 13.18 -9.64 2.83
C HIS A 224 13.41 -11.05 2.26
N MET A 225 12.89 -12.07 2.94
CA MET A 225 13.18 -13.49 2.64
C MET A 225 12.85 -13.92 1.20
N PHE A 226 11.84 -13.30 0.57
CA PHE A 226 11.30 -13.66 -0.74
C PHE A 226 11.56 -12.58 -1.79
N HIS A 227 11.62 -12.97 -3.08
CA HIS A 227 11.87 -12.04 -4.19
C HIS A 227 10.87 -10.89 -4.28
N ASP A 228 9.62 -11.15 -3.90
CA ASP A 228 8.53 -10.20 -3.87
C ASP A 228 7.52 -10.60 -2.78
N ALA A 229 6.48 -9.81 -2.56
CA ALA A 229 5.36 -10.10 -1.66
C ALA A 229 5.77 -10.44 -0.20
N ASN A 230 6.90 -9.89 0.26
CA ASN A 230 7.38 -10.05 1.64
C ASN A 230 6.35 -9.53 2.64
N LEU A 231 6.03 -8.23 2.55
CA LEU A 231 5.03 -7.59 3.42
C LEU A 231 3.72 -8.35 3.41
N ARG A 232 3.24 -8.77 2.23
CA ARG A 232 2.00 -9.54 2.10
C ARG A 232 2.06 -10.86 2.87
N SER A 233 3.13 -11.63 2.67
CA SER A 233 3.34 -12.92 3.35
C SER A 233 3.43 -12.75 4.86
N ASN A 234 4.14 -11.72 5.30
CA ASN A 234 4.33 -11.37 6.70
C ASN A 234 3.00 -10.94 7.34
N MET A 235 2.20 -10.12 6.67
CA MET A 235 0.88 -9.71 7.19
C MET A 235 -0.11 -10.89 7.27
N ILE A 236 -0.05 -11.86 6.35
CA ILE A 236 -0.85 -13.09 6.45
C ILE A 236 -0.40 -13.92 7.66
N LEU A 237 0.90 -14.14 7.83
CA LEU A 237 1.43 -14.86 8.99
C LEU A 237 1.04 -14.17 10.31
N ALA A 238 1.14 -12.84 10.38
CA ALA A 238 0.71 -12.04 11.52
C ALA A 238 -0.78 -12.29 11.84
N ASN A 239 -1.66 -12.21 10.84
CA ASN A 239 -3.09 -12.45 11.02
C ASN A 239 -3.40 -13.88 11.49
N LEU A 240 -2.71 -14.89 10.95
CA LEU A 240 -2.88 -16.28 11.37
C LEU A 240 -2.48 -16.47 12.84
N LEU A 241 -1.32 -15.91 13.24
CA LEU A 241 -0.85 -15.95 14.62
C LEU A 241 -1.78 -15.22 15.59
N LEU A 242 -2.21 -13.99 15.25
CA LEU A 242 -3.16 -13.23 16.06
C LEU A 242 -4.45 -14.02 16.28
N MET A 243 -4.99 -14.60 15.22
CA MET A 243 -6.22 -15.39 15.31
C MET A 243 -6.03 -16.68 16.12
N GLN A 244 -4.86 -17.32 16.03
CA GLN A 244 -4.51 -18.51 16.82
C GLN A 244 -4.50 -18.21 18.34
N HIS A 245 -4.22 -16.95 18.69
CA HIS A 245 -4.24 -16.42 20.06
C HIS A 245 -5.51 -15.63 20.42
N GLY A 246 -6.58 -15.75 19.62
CA GLY A 246 -7.91 -15.19 19.91
C GLY A 246 -8.04 -13.68 19.70
N PHE A 247 -7.13 -13.07 18.92
CA PHE A 247 -7.25 -11.69 18.47
C PHE A 247 -7.92 -11.62 17.08
N PRO A 248 -8.54 -10.47 16.71
CA PRO A 248 -9.00 -10.27 15.34
C PRO A 248 -7.81 -10.11 14.37
N PRO A 249 -8.00 -10.36 13.07
CA PRO A 249 -7.03 -9.94 12.07
C PRO A 249 -6.95 -8.40 12.01
N VAL A 250 -5.91 -7.88 11.36
CA VAL A 250 -5.57 -6.46 11.38
C VAL A 250 -5.96 -5.78 10.08
N SER A 251 -6.72 -4.68 10.18
CA SER A 251 -7.00 -3.78 9.06
C SER A 251 -6.06 -2.58 9.16
N TYR A 252 -4.97 -2.58 8.39
CA TYR A 252 -3.94 -1.53 8.47
C TYR A 252 -4.33 -0.25 7.73
N PHE A 253 -3.97 0.90 8.31
CA PHE A 253 -3.99 2.16 7.56
C PHE A 253 -2.85 2.20 6.54
N ASP A 254 -1.61 1.92 6.96
CA ASP A 254 -0.45 1.78 6.07
C ASP A 254 0.51 0.74 6.69
N PRO A 255 0.54 -0.50 6.20
CA PRO A 255 1.42 -1.55 6.73
C PRO A 255 2.89 -1.32 6.35
N ASN A 256 3.19 -0.47 5.36
CA ASN A 256 4.56 -0.16 4.93
C ASN A 256 5.32 0.70 5.95
N TYR A 257 4.67 1.12 7.04
CA TYR A 257 5.38 1.71 8.18
C TYR A 257 6.32 0.71 8.85
N LEU A 258 6.10 -0.60 8.70
CA LEU A 258 6.92 -1.65 9.30
C LEU A 258 8.42 -1.47 9.03
N ASP A 259 8.80 -0.96 7.86
CA ASP A 259 10.21 -0.78 7.48
C ASP A 259 10.89 0.41 8.17
N GLY A 260 10.12 1.34 8.73
CA GLY A 260 10.65 2.62 9.23
C GLY A 260 10.26 2.95 10.68
N VAL A 261 9.37 2.19 11.30
CA VAL A 261 9.00 2.35 12.71
C VAL A 261 9.63 1.26 13.56
N SER A 262 9.84 1.51 14.84
CA SER A 262 10.37 0.55 15.81
C SER A 262 9.38 -0.58 16.05
N LYS A 263 9.85 -1.67 16.64
CA LYS A 263 8.98 -2.76 17.11
C LYS A 263 7.91 -2.26 18.09
N ALA A 264 8.28 -1.36 19.00
CA ALA A 264 7.36 -0.81 20.00
C ALA A 264 6.25 0.06 19.35
N GLU A 265 6.59 0.80 18.31
CA GLU A 265 5.64 1.60 17.52
C GLU A 265 4.77 0.70 16.64
N PHE A 266 5.34 -0.31 15.97
CA PHE A 266 4.57 -1.26 15.17
C PHE A 266 3.58 -2.07 16.02
N PHE A 267 3.92 -2.36 17.28
CA PHE A 267 3.00 -2.94 18.25
C PHE A 267 1.72 -2.10 18.43
N ASN A 268 1.86 -0.77 18.54
CA ASN A 268 0.70 0.13 18.63
C ASN A 268 -0.10 0.15 17.31
N ILE A 269 0.59 0.22 16.17
CA ILE A 269 -0.05 0.16 14.83
C ILE A 269 -0.88 -1.13 14.68
N MET A 270 -0.33 -2.27 15.12
CA MET A 270 -1.04 -3.56 15.09
C MET A 270 -2.27 -3.54 15.99
N LYS A 271 -2.19 -2.96 17.19
CA LYS A 271 -3.34 -2.77 18.09
C LYS A 271 -4.44 -1.91 17.46
N GLU A 272 -4.08 -0.79 16.87
CA GLU A 272 -5.02 0.10 16.19
C GLU A 272 -5.72 -0.62 15.04
N GLY A 273 -4.98 -1.37 14.23
CA GLY A 273 -5.57 -2.13 13.14
C GLY A 273 -6.46 -3.28 13.60
N MET A 274 -6.17 -3.92 14.75
CA MET A 274 -7.07 -4.89 15.39
C MET A 274 -8.37 -4.24 15.83
N LEU A 275 -8.29 -3.08 16.51
CA LEU A 275 -9.46 -2.30 16.93
C LEU A 275 -10.29 -1.85 15.72
N LYS A 276 -9.62 -1.43 14.64
CA LYS A 276 -10.28 -1.04 13.40
C LYS A 276 -11.04 -2.21 12.76
N THR A 277 -10.51 -3.43 12.80
CA THR A 277 -11.26 -4.62 12.36
C THR A 277 -12.53 -4.82 13.17
N LEU A 278 -12.46 -4.64 14.51
CA LEU A 278 -13.67 -4.73 15.35
C LEU A 278 -14.70 -3.65 14.99
N ASP A 279 -14.26 -2.41 14.74
CA ASP A 279 -15.14 -1.34 14.28
C ASP A 279 -15.80 -1.66 12.93
N ILE A 280 -15.07 -2.27 12.00
CA ILE A 280 -15.60 -2.69 10.69
C ILE A 280 -16.71 -3.74 10.87
N ILE A 281 -16.54 -4.66 11.81
CA ILE A 281 -17.55 -5.70 12.10
C ILE A 281 -18.81 -5.07 12.72
N GLU A 282 -18.67 -4.16 13.68
CA GLU A 282 -19.81 -3.52 14.36
C GLU A 282 -20.54 -2.50 13.48
N HIS A 283 -19.81 -1.81 12.61
CA HIS A 283 -20.30 -0.66 11.84
C HIS A 283 -20.02 -0.80 10.33
N PRO A 284 -20.50 -1.86 9.66
CA PRO A 284 -20.10 -2.15 8.29
C PRO A 284 -20.64 -1.18 7.24
N ASN A 285 -21.64 -0.38 7.59
CA ASN A 285 -22.22 0.64 6.71
C ASN A 285 -21.54 2.02 6.85
N GLU A 286 -20.60 2.16 7.79
CA GLU A 286 -19.88 3.41 8.02
C GLU A 286 -18.67 3.57 7.10
N ALA A 287 -18.15 4.79 7.04
CA ALA A 287 -16.92 5.05 6.32
C ALA A 287 -15.73 4.59 7.16
N HIS A 288 -14.98 3.61 6.66
CA HIS A 288 -13.70 3.20 7.25
C HIS A 288 -12.57 3.74 6.39
N PHE A 289 -11.55 4.33 7.03
CA PHE A 289 -10.46 5.04 6.35
C PHE A 289 -10.96 6.10 5.35
N ASN A 290 -12.01 6.84 5.73
CA ASN A 290 -12.67 7.85 4.89
C ASN A 290 -13.26 7.31 3.58
N PHE A 291 -13.59 6.01 3.53
CA PHE A 291 -14.16 5.37 2.35
C PHE A 291 -15.30 4.41 2.72
N LYS A 292 -16.42 4.50 1.98
CA LYS A 292 -17.58 3.61 2.14
C LYS A 292 -17.62 2.62 0.98
N SER A 293 -17.65 1.32 1.25
CA SER A 293 -17.72 0.32 0.17
C SER A 293 -19.00 0.45 -0.66
N SER A 294 -20.07 0.99 -0.08
CA SER A 294 -21.32 1.31 -0.79
C SER A 294 -21.17 2.43 -1.83
N SER A 295 -20.06 3.19 -1.84
CA SER A 295 -19.77 4.16 -2.89
C SER A 295 -19.06 3.56 -4.11
N LEU A 296 -18.71 2.27 -4.09
CA LEU A 296 -18.19 1.57 -5.27
C LEU A 296 -19.25 1.55 -6.38
N SER A 297 -18.82 1.64 -7.65
CA SER A 297 -19.72 1.47 -8.79
C SER A 297 -20.32 0.05 -8.82
N ALA A 298 -21.46 -0.12 -9.50
CA ALA A 298 -22.10 -1.44 -9.62
C ALA A 298 -21.17 -2.48 -10.25
N ASP A 299 -20.39 -2.09 -11.26
CA ASP A 299 -19.39 -2.96 -11.88
C ASP A 299 -18.27 -3.34 -10.91
N ALA A 300 -17.74 -2.38 -10.13
CA ALA A 300 -16.73 -2.68 -9.13
C ALA A 300 -17.26 -3.60 -8.02
N GLN A 301 -18.50 -3.40 -7.56
CA GLN A 301 -19.14 -4.29 -6.59
C GLN A 301 -19.30 -5.72 -7.15
N LYS A 302 -19.68 -5.85 -8.42
CA LYS A 302 -19.78 -7.14 -9.10
C LYS A 302 -18.42 -7.82 -9.25
N THR A 303 -17.41 -7.10 -9.75
CA THR A 303 -16.04 -7.60 -9.85
C THR A 303 -15.52 -8.07 -8.50
N TYR A 304 -15.78 -7.29 -7.45
CA TYR A 304 -15.39 -7.67 -6.10
C TYR A 304 -16.08 -8.94 -5.61
N ALA A 305 -17.40 -9.04 -5.81
CA ALA A 305 -18.17 -10.23 -5.47
C ALA A 305 -17.60 -11.49 -6.16
N ASP A 306 -17.18 -11.37 -7.43
CA ASP A 306 -16.52 -12.45 -8.17
C ASP A 306 -15.14 -12.81 -7.58
N ILE A 307 -14.33 -11.82 -7.19
CA ILE A 307 -13.02 -12.00 -6.53
C ILE A 307 -13.18 -12.79 -5.22
N ILE A 308 -14.17 -12.45 -4.40
CA ILE A 308 -14.37 -13.06 -3.07
C ILE A 308 -15.35 -14.23 -3.06
N LYS A 309 -15.90 -14.63 -4.21
CA LYS A 309 -16.86 -15.73 -4.30
C LYS A 309 -16.38 -17.02 -3.63
N PRO A 310 -15.12 -17.49 -3.83
CA PRO A 310 -14.64 -18.70 -3.16
C PRO A 310 -14.64 -18.58 -1.63
N ILE A 311 -14.38 -17.38 -1.12
CA ILE A 311 -14.39 -17.08 0.31
C ILE A 311 -15.82 -17.10 0.83
N THR A 312 -16.74 -16.44 0.13
CA THR A 312 -18.17 -16.40 0.49
C THR A 312 -18.78 -17.80 0.55
N GLU A 313 -18.58 -18.61 -0.48
CA GLU A 313 -19.04 -20.00 -0.52
C GLU A 313 -18.43 -20.84 0.62
N SER A 314 -17.18 -20.57 0.99
CA SER A 314 -16.51 -21.27 2.09
C SER A 314 -17.07 -20.84 3.46
N LYS A 315 -17.39 -19.55 3.66
CA LYS A 315 -18.07 -19.06 4.87
C LYS A 315 -19.44 -19.74 5.03
N GLU A 316 -20.20 -19.85 3.94
CA GLU A 316 -21.50 -20.53 3.92
C GLU A 316 -21.38 -22.02 4.27
N LYS A 317 -20.41 -22.73 3.68
CA LYS A 317 -20.15 -24.16 3.97
C LYS A 317 -19.73 -24.44 5.41
N LEU A 318 -19.04 -23.49 6.04
CA LEU A 318 -18.70 -23.57 7.45
C LEU A 318 -19.93 -23.43 8.37
N ASN A 319 -21.13 -23.28 7.79
CA ASN A 319 -22.38 -22.94 8.47
C ASN A 319 -22.18 -21.78 9.44
N TYR A 320 -21.35 -20.83 9.03
CA TYR A 320 -21.03 -19.67 9.84
C TYR A 320 -22.23 -18.74 9.81
N SER A 321 -23.14 -18.96 10.76
CA SER A 321 -23.97 -17.86 11.25
C SER A 321 -23.07 -17.02 12.15
N VAL A 322 -23.00 -15.72 11.89
CA VAL A 322 -22.40 -14.76 12.83
C VAL A 322 -22.98 -15.12 14.19
N PRO A 323 -22.17 -15.59 15.16
CA PRO A 323 -22.71 -16.04 16.42
C PRO A 323 -23.53 -14.89 17.01
N ASN A 324 -24.72 -15.18 17.54
CA ASN A 324 -25.52 -14.17 18.25
C ASN A 324 -24.70 -13.47 19.36
N GLU A 325 -23.60 -14.11 19.79
CA GLU A 325 -22.66 -13.67 20.81
C GLU A 325 -21.45 -12.88 20.25
N ILE A 326 -21.32 -12.65 18.94
CA ILE A 326 -20.14 -11.97 18.37
C ILE A 326 -19.92 -10.60 19.01
N ASN A 327 -21.01 -9.87 19.30
CA ASN A 327 -20.92 -8.56 19.94
C ASN A 327 -20.34 -8.66 21.35
N GLN A 328 -20.66 -9.73 22.10
CA GLN A 328 -20.05 -9.95 23.41
C GLN A 328 -18.56 -10.28 23.28
N GLN A 329 -18.18 -11.10 22.28
CA GLN A 329 -16.78 -11.40 22.00
C GLN A 329 -15.99 -10.15 21.58
N ILE A 330 -16.58 -9.29 20.75
CA ILE A 330 -15.98 -8.02 20.32
C ILE A 330 -15.67 -7.14 21.54
N GLN A 331 -16.62 -6.98 22.46
CA GLN A 331 -16.41 -6.15 23.65
C GLN A 331 -15.31 -6.72 24.56
N LEU A 332 -15.33 -8.04 24.81
CA LEU A 332 -14.30 -8.72 25.60
C LEU A 332 -12.89 -8.56 24.99
N VAL A 333 -12.77 -8.76 23.67
CA VAL A 333 -11.49 -8.66 22.98
C VAL A 333 -11.03 -7.21 22.84
N ARG A 334 -11.95 -6.25 22.67
CA ARG A 334 -11.63 -4.82 22.70
C ARG A 334 -11.02 -4.42 24.05
N GLU A 335 -11.62 -4.82 25.16
CA GLU A 335 -11.06 -4.58 26.50
C GLU A 335 -9.68 -5.24 26.68
N ARG A 336 -9.50 -6.46 26.15
CA ARG A 336 -8.22 -7.18 26.17
C ARG A 336 -7.14 -6.40 25.41
N ILE A 337 -7.45 -5.90 24.20
CA ILE A 337 -6.54 -5.09 23.39
C ILE A 337 -6.21 -3.76 24.07
N GLN A 338 -7.20 -3.10 24.67
CA GLN A 338 -7.00 -1.83 25.38
C GLN A 338 -6.12 -1.97 26.63
N LYS A 339 -6.14 -3.14 27.29
CA LYS A 339 -5.27 -3.46 28.44
C LYS A 339 -3.82 -3.77 28.03
N LEU A 340 -3.55 -4.03 26.76
CA LEU A 340 -2.18 -4.20 26.28
C LEU A 340 -1.38 -2.93 26.57
N GLN A 341 -0.10 -3.10 26.94
CA GLN A 341 0.80 -2.01 27.27
C GLN A 341 0.75 -0.92 26.18
N GLN A 342 0.68 0.34 26.60
CA GLN A 342 0.85 1.44 25.67
C GLN A 342 2.34 1.70 25.54
N ASN A 343 2.84 1.53 24.32
CA ASN A 343 4.18 1.98 23.97
C ASN A 343 4.14 3.46 23.56
N PRO A 344 5.25 4.19 23.65
CA PRO A 344 5.30 5.57 23.19
C PRO A 344 4.86 5.70 21.73
N GLU A 345 4.13 6.77 21.43
CA GLU A 345 3.74 7.13 20.07
C GLU A 345 4.97 7.38 19.18
N PRO A 346 4.88 7.14 17.86
CA PRO A 346 6.02 7.30 17.00
C PRO A 346 6.56 8.72 16.96
N LYS A 347 7.87 8.86 17.20
CA LYS A 347 8.57 10.13 17.00
C LYS A 347 9.08 10.18 15.56
N TRP A 348 8.19 10.59 14.67
CA TRP A 348 8.45 10.69 13.23
C TRP A 348 9.66 11.58 12.94
N ILE A 349 10.63 11.04 12.19
CA ILE A 349 11.86 11.75 11.80
C ILE A 349 11.51 13.04 11.09
N ILE A 350 10.46 13.07 10.26
CA ILE A 350 10.10 14.25 9.47
C ILE A 350 9.88 15.52 10.30
N ASN A 351 9.44 15.42 11.56
CA ASN A 351 9.28 16.60 12.41
C ASN A 351 10.64 17.21 12.79
N ASP A 352 11.61 16.35 13.12
CA ASP A 352 12.98 16.77 13.44
C ASP A 352 13.80 17.08 12.18
N PHE A 353 13.53 16.37 11.09
CA PHE A 353 14.15 16.58 9.79
C PHE A 353 13.70 17.90 9.17
N LYS A 354 12.43 18.28 9.32
CA LYS A 354 11.98 19.64 8.99
C LYS A 354 12.77 20.67 9.79
N PHE A 355 12.90 20.50 11.11
CA PHE A 355 13.68 21.42 11.92
C PHE A 355 15.16 21.51 11.49
N HIS A 356 15.82 20.39 11.18
CA HIS A 356 17.21 20.41 10.69
C HIS A 356 17.35 20.96 9.27
N LEU A 357 16.40 20.67 8.39
CA LEU A 357 16.43 21.18 7.02
C LEU A 357 16.05 22.67 6.95
N GLU A 358 15.07 23.15 7.72
CA GLU A 358 14.69 24.57 7.85
C GLU A 358 15.87 25.46 8.23
N ASN A 359 16.85 24.90 8.94
CA ASN A 359 18.09 25.56 9.33
C ASN A 359 19.27 25.26 8.37
N SER A 360 19.01 24.60 7.25
CA SER A 360 19.97 24.36 6.18
C SER A 360 19.55 25.12 4.92
N ASP A 361 20.51 25.57 4.12
CA ASP A 361 20.25 26.32 2.86
C ASP A 361 19.44 25.53 1.81
N ILE A 362 19.13 24.26 2.08
CA ILE A 362 18.52 23.27 1.18
C ILE A 362 16.98 23.43 1.12
N PHE A 363 16.35 24.16 2.05
CA PHE A 363 14.91 24.02 2.33
C PHE A 363 13.97 25.10 1.76
N SER A 364 14.49 26.23 1.26
CA SER A 364 13.63 27.34 0.80
C SER A 364 12.73 27.00 -0.39
N GLU A 365 13.05 25.97 -1.16
CA GLU A 365 12.32 25.58 -2.38
C GLU A 365 11.23 24.51 -2.14
N TYR A 366 11.26 23.78 -1.01
CA TYR A 366 10.46 22.56 -0.80
C TYR A 366 9.15 22.76 0.00
N VAL A 367 9.09 23.77 0.87
CA VAL A 367 8.04 23.90 1.90
C VAL A 367 6.67 24.30 1.36
N SER A 368 6.64 24.99 0.23
CA SER A 368 5.42 25.55 -0.34
C SER A 368 4.38 24.48 -0.76
N LEU A 369 4.82 23.24 -0.99
CA LEU A 369 4.02 22.20 -1.66
C LEU A 369 3.53 21.07 -0.72
N ASN A 370 4.38 20.58 0.20
CA ASN A 370 4.11 19.30 0.89
C ASN A 370 3.40 19.37 2.27
N VAL A 371 3.18 20.56 2.84
CA VAL A 371 2.63 20.71 4.22
C VAL A 371 1.16 20.28 4.33
N ALA A 372 0.37 20.41 3.26
CA ALA A 372 -1.08 20.17 3.28
C ALA A 372 -1.48 18.68 3.43
N LYS A 373 -0.77 17.75 2.77
CA LYS A 373 -1.03 16.30 2.90
C LYS A 373 -0.70 15.79 4.32
N HIS A 374 0.26 16.43 4.99
CA HIS A 374 0.74 16.00 6.29
C HIS A 374 -0.24 16.33 7.43
N ALA A 375 -0.94 17.48 7.34
CA ALA A 375 -1.97 17.87 8.30
C ALA A 375 -3.15 16.88 8.32
N GLN A 376 -3.54 16.33 7.15
CA GLN A 376 -4.56 15.28 7.08
C GLN A 376 -4.11 13.96 7.72
N ARG A 377 -2.85 13.54 7.53
CA ARG A 377 -2.31 12.28 8.10
C ARG A 377 -2.17 12.32 9.62
N ASN A 378 -1.62 13.39 10.19
CA ASN A 378 -1.48 13.51 11.65
C ASN A 378 -2.84 13.70 12.35
N SER A 379 -3.84 14.27 11.64
CA SER A 379 -5.20 14.35 12.18
C SER A 379 -5.85 12.98 12.39
N PHE A 380 -5.47 11.95 11.62
CA PHE A 380 -5.98 10.59 11.81
C PHE A 380 -5.47 9.97 13.12
N PHE A 381 -4.16 10.08 13.40
CA PHE A 381 -3.58 9.59 14.65
C PHE A 381 -4.06 10.39 15.87
N ASN A 382 -4.24 11.70 15.74
CA ASN A 382 -4.67 12.55 16.86
C ASN A 382 -6.19 12.51 17.15
N ASN A 383 -7.05 12.25 16.15
CA ASN A 383 -8.51 12.27 16.34
C ASN A 383 -9.07 10.98 16.96
N ASN A 384 -8.33 9.86 16.96
CA ASN A 384 -8.80 8.61 17.57
C ASN A 384 -8.71 8.60 19.11
N ASN A 385 -8.08 9.59 19.75
CA ASN A 385 -7.93 9.66 21.21
C ASN A 385 -9.02 10.48 21.94
N ASN A 386 -10.00 11.04 21.24
CA ASN A 386 -11.11 11.78 21.86
C ASN A 386 -12.46 11.07 21.64
N ASN A 387 -12.84 10.22 22.60
CA ASN A 387 -14.20 9.76 22.78
C ASN A 387 -15.11 10.93 23.23
N ASN A 388 -15.54 11.76 22.28
CA ASN A 388 -16.72 12.61 22.45
C ASN A 388 -17.41 12.73 21.09
N ILE A 389 -18.50 11.99 20.94
CA ILE A 389 -19.41 12.01 19.78
C ILE A 389 -20.19 13.33 19.82
N PRO A 390 -20.07 14.25 18.84
CA PRO A 390 -21.06 15.29 18.66
C PRO A 390 -22.16 14.77 17.74
N SER A 391 -23.38 14.73 18.26
CA SER A 391 -24.60 14.48 17.49
C SER A 391 -24.76 15.55 16.40
N TYR A 392 -24.65 15.17 15.14
CA TYR A 392 -25.03 16.05 14.03
C TYR A 392 -26.53 15.96 13.78
N GLN A 393 -27.24 17.06 14.09
CA GLN A 393 -28.61 17.27 13.67
C GLN A 393 -28.67 17.69 12.20
N ASN A 394 -29.55 17.02 11.47
CA ASN A 394 -29.98 17.37 10.12
C ASN A 394 -30.50 18.81 10.05
N SER A 395 -30.09 19.54 9.02
CA SER A 395 -30.92 20.57 8.42
C SER A 395 -30.98 20.36 6.91
N SER A 396 -32.21 20.43 6.45
CA SER A 396 -32.73 20.15 5.12
C SER A 396 -32.58 21.35 4.18
N VAL A 397 -32.75 21.10 2.87
CA VAL A 397 -33.69 21.80 1.95
C VAL A 397 -33.10 22.11 0.54
N ASN A 398 -33.93 21.73 -0.47
CA ASN A 398 -34.05 22.12 -1.89
C ASN A 398 -33.31 21.28 -2.98
N ASN A 399 -34.00 20.49 -3.82
CA ASN A 399 -34.95 20.77 -4.96
C ASN A 399 -34.19 21.25 -6.22
N TYR A 400 -34.23 20.70 -7.45
CA TYR A 400 -35.20 20.05 -8.36
C TYR A 400 -34.39 19.48 -9.59
N PRO A 401 -34.97 18.96 -10.71
CA PRO A 401 -36.17 18.15 -10.94
C PRO A 401 -35.90 16.82 -11.68
N GLN A 402 -36.85 15.90 -11.56
CA GLN A 402 -37.01 14.70 -12.39
C GLN A 402 -37.42 15.06 -13.83
N GLN A 403 -36.96 14.26 -14.79
CA GLN A 403 -37.59 14.10 -16.10
C GLN A 403 -38.09 12.67 -16.31
N SER A 404 -39.12 12.59 -17.12
CA SER A 404 -40.23 11.65 -17.10
C SER A 404 -40.02 10.37 -17.89
N THR A 405 -40.63 9.31 -17.37
CA THR A 405 -41.05 8.09 -18.04
C THR A 405 -41.93 8.34 -19.28
N LYS A 406 -41.74 7.52 -20.32
CA LYS A 406 -42.82 7.09 -21.22
C LYS A 406 -42.62 5.62 -21.60
N ASP A 407 -43.59 4.82 -21.19
CA ASP A 407 -43.90 3.49 -21.73
C ASP A 407 -44.42 3.58 -23.16
N THR A 408 -44.11 2.58 -24.00
CA THR A 408 -45.10 1.89 -24.84
C THR A 408 -44.61 0.50 -25.26
N THR A 409 -45.55 -0.42 -25.33
CA THR A 409 -45.51 -1.88 -25.50
C THR A 409 -45.44 -2.39 -26.95
N GLN A 410 -44.91 -3.62 -27.11
CA GLN A 410 -45.17 -4.65 -28.17
C GLN A 410 -44.78 -4.26 -29.62
N ASP A 411 -44.20 -5.09 -30.48
CA ASP A 411 -44.27 -6.54 -30.66
C ASP A 411 -43.04 -7.06 -31.46
N LYS A 412 -42.96 -8.38 -31.57
CA LYS A 412 -41.95 -9.19 -32.28
C LYS A 412 -41.67 -8.73 -33.72
N ASP A 413 -40.39 -8.66 -34.09
CA ASP A 413 -39.87 -9.17 -35.36
C ASP A 413 -38.36 -9.41 -35.30
N GLU A 414 -37.97 -10.53 -35.88
CA GLU A 414 -36.63 -11.11 -35.95
C GLU A 414 -35.89 -10.42 -37.10
N ILE A 415 -34.99 -9.46 -36.80
CA ILE A 415 -34.05 -8.90 -37.77
C ILE A 415 -32.67 -8.82 -37.11
N THR A 416 -31.74 -9.55 -37.71
CA THR A 416 -30.30 -9.52 -37.45
C THR A 416 -29.75 -8.10 -37.66
N SER A 417 -29.28 -7.45 -36.59
CA SER A 417 -28.47 -6.23 -36.69
C SER A 417 -27.08 -6.47 -36.08
N GLU A 418 -26.05 -6.21 -36.89
CA GLU A 418 -24.64 -6.17 -36.52
C GLU A 418 -24.40 -5.25 -35.32
N PRO A 419 -23.37 -5.50 -34.49
CA PRO A 419 -23.04 -4.61 -33.39
C PRO A 419 -22.50 -3.29 -33.92
N GLU A 420 -23.12 -2.19 -33.49
CA GLU A 420 -22.58 -0.83 -33.63
C GLU A 420 -21.17 -0.78 -33.03
N LYS A 421 -20.19 -0.52 -33.89
CA LYS A 421 -18.85 -0.10 -33.48
C LYS A 421 -18.96 1.21 -32.71
N ILE A 422 -18.64 1.19 -31.42
CA ILE A 422 -18.17 2.38 -30.73
C ILE A 422 -16.74 2.61 -31.23
N GLU A 423 -16.58 3.52 -32.20
CA GLU A 423 -15.26 4.04 -32.58
C GLU A 423 -14.76 4.96 -31.46
N SER A 424 -13.94 4.41 -30.55
CA SER A 424 -13.00 5.25 -29.80
C SER A 424 -11.94 5.72 -30.79
N CYS A 425 -12.05 6.97 -31.24
CA CYS A 425 -11.03 7.60 -32.06
C CYS A 425 -9.81 7.86 -31.16
N GLU A 426 -8.92 6.87 -31.07
CA GLU A 426 -7.56 7.08 -30.57
C GLU A 426 -6.89 8.01 -31.59
N GLU A 427 -6.71 9.29 -31.21
CA GLU A 427 -5.90 10.22 -31.97
C GLU A 427 -4.52 9.60 -32.14
N SER A 428 -4.12 9.30 -33.37
CA SER A 428 -2.79 8.73 -33.62
C SER A 428 -1.76 9.72 -33.08
N GLU A 429 -0.67 9.18 -32.55
CA GLU A 429 0.43 9.99 -32.03
C GLU A 429 0.90 11.04 -33.05
N GLU A 430 0.91 10.70 -34.35
CA GLU A 430 1.19 11.63 -35.43
C GLU A 430 0.15 12.77 -35.54
N MET A 431 -1.15 12.49 -35.40
CA MET A 431 -2.18 13.53 -35.40
C MET A 431 -2.04 14.48 -34.21
N PHE A 432 -1.69 13.95 -33.03
CA PHE A 432 -1.41 14.76 -31.86
C PHE A 432 -0.24 15.73 -32.11
N TYR A 433 0.87 15.23 -32.68
CA TYR A 433 2.02 16.08 -32.99
C TYR A 433 1.71 17.10 -34.09
N ARG A 434 1.01 16.72 -35.17
CA ARG A 434 0.62 17.70 -36.21
C ARG A 434 -0.27 18.81 -35.64
N ARG A 435 -1.19 18.49 -34.74
CA ARG A 435 -2.01 19.52 -34.06
C ARG A 435 -1.15 20.45 -33.23
N LEU A 436 -0.24 19.90 -32.42
CA LEU A 436 0.66 20.70 -31.58
C LEU A 436 1.59 21.59 -32.41
N LEU A 437 2.17 21.06 -33.50
CA LEU A 437 3.01 21.81 -34.42
C LEU A 437 2.22 22.97 -35.05
N LYS A 438 0.99 22.71 -35.50
CA LYS A 438 0.11 23.73 -36.07
C LYS A 438 -0.23 24.82 -35.06
N GLU A 439 -0.53 24.47 -33.81
CA GLU A 439 -0.79 25.44 -32.74
C GLU A 439 0.40 26.37 -32.47
N VAL A 440 1.63 25.83 -32.48
CA VAL A 440 2.84 26.65 -32.31
C VAL A 440 3.11 27.51 -33.54
N LEU A 441 2.91 26.99 -34.76
CA LEU A 441 3.10 27.74 -36.00
C LEU A 441 2.08 28.87 -36.16
N ASP A 442 0.82 28.65 -35.76
CA ASP A 442 -0.26 29.64 -35.82
C ASP A 442 -0.24 30.63 -34.63
N SER A 443 0.63 30.42 -33.65
CA SER A 443 0.76 31.33 -32.49
C SER A 443 1.26 32.72 -32.94
N ASN A 444 0.95 33.76 -32.15
CA ASN A 444 1.45 35.12 -32.39
C ASN A 444 2.89 35.34 -31.87
N GLU A 445 3.61 34.27 -31.54
CA GLU A 445 4.97 34.35 -31.02
C GLU A 445 5.99 34.69 -32.12
N THR A 446 7.18 35.13 -31.70
CA THR A 446 8.27 35.42 -32.63
C THR A 446 8.83 34.13 -33.23
N SER A 447 9.47 34.21 -34.41
CA SER A 447 10.13 33.05 -35.03
C SER A 447 11.11 32.37 -34.08
N ALA A 448 11.86 33.14 -33.28
CA ALA A 448 12.82 32.63 -32.32
C ALA A 448 12.16 31.83 -31.18
N ASP A 449 11.03 32.33 -30.65
CA ASP A 449 10.28 31.63 -29.61
C ASP A 449 9.65 30.34 -30.15
N LYS A 450 9.14 30.37 -31.39
CA LYS A 450 8.61 29.18 -32.07
C LYS A 450 9.69 28.13 -32.30
N ILE A 451 10.87 28.52 -32.80
CA ILE A 451 12.02 27.60 -32.99
C ILE A 451 12.39 26.95 -31.66
N LYS A 452 12.47 27.73 -30.57
CA LYS A 452 12.79 27.22 -29.25
C LYS A 452 11.75 26.20 -28.80
N THR A 453 10.46 26.57 -28.83
CA THR A 453 9.36 25.67 -28.45
C THR A 453 9.36 24.38 -29.27
N LEU A 454 9.48 24.48 -30.59
CA LEU A 454 9.51 23.32 -31.49
C LEU A 454 10.73 22.43 -31.26
N SER A 455 11.88 23.00 -30.90
CA SER A 455 13.09 22.24 -30.59
C SER A 455 13.01 21.47 -29.27
N GLU A 456 12.14 21.90 -28.36
CA GLU A 456 11.87 21.26 -27.07
C GLU A 456 10.80 20.17 -27.17
N VAL A 457 9.94 20.23 -28.20
CA VAL A 457 8.96 19.18 -28.55
C VAL A 457 9.70 18.03 -29.25
N GLY A 458 10.48 17.26 -28.49
CA GLY A 458 11.18 16.08 -29.00
C GLY A 458 10.21 14.99 -29.45
N THR A 459 10.51 14.29 -30.55
CA THR A 459 9.82 13.04 -30.90
C THR A 459 10.42 11.86 -30.11
N PRO A 460 9.64 10.80 -29.81
CA PRO A 460 10.12 9.65 -29.02
C PRO A 460 11.28 8.86 -29.65
N SER A 461 11.57 9.06 -30.94
CA SER A 461 12.61 8.33 -31.68
C SER A 461 13.93 9.10 -31.84
N GLY A 462 14.09 10.27 -31.21
CA GLY A 462 15.22 11.15 -31.46
C GLY A 462 14.97 12.03 -32.69
N VAL A 463 15.18 13.33 -32.52
CA VAL A 463 14.99 14.36 -33.53
C VAL A 463 16.21 14.36 -34.46
N ASP A 464 16.00 14.43 -35.77
CA ASP A 464 16.79 15.36 -36.59
C ASP A 464 16.26 15.57 -38.02
N TRP A 465 15.47 14.66 -38.58
CA TRP A 465 14.93 14.86 -39.95
C TRP A 465 13.40 14.86 -40.00
N THR A 466 12.73 14.08 -39.15
CA THR A 466 11.27 13.92 -39.18
C THR A 466 10.50 15.18 -38.73
N ILE A 467 11.04 15.98 -37.80
CA ILE A 467 10.40 17.24 -37.38
C ILE A 467 10.52 18.28 -38.49
N LEU A 468 11.66 18.38 -39.18
CA LEU A 468 11.84 19.34 -40.27
C LEU A 468 10.87 19.04 -41.43
N ASP A 469 10.68 17.76 -41.75
CA ASP A 469 9.72 17.34 -42.78
C ASP A 469 8.28 17.67 -42.35
N LEU A 470 7.89 17.35 -41.11
CA LEU A 470 6.54 17.65 -40.59
C LEU A 470 6.25 19.15 -40.48
N VAL A 471 7.22 19.95 -40.00
CA VAL A 471 7.08 21.41 -39.86
C VAL A 471 7.03 22.08 -41.24
N SER A 472 7.76 21.56 -42.22
CA SER A 472 7.67 21.99 -43.62
C SER A 472 6.32 21.65 -44.25
N GLU A 473 5.81 20.42 -44.03
CA GLU A 473 4.49 19.99 -44.50
C GLU A 473 3.34 20.83 -43.92
N GLU A 474 3.45 21.26 -42.66
CA GLU A 474 2.47 22.14 -42.00
C GLU A 474 2.62 23.63 -42.37
N GLY A 475 3.56 23.97 -43.27
CA GLY A 475 3.67 25.28 -43.90
C GLY A 475 4.49 26.32 -43.13
N ALA A 476 5.45 25.90 -42.31
CA ALA A 476 6.36 26.82 -41.64
C ALA A 476 7.17 27.66 -42.63
N SER A 477 7.51 28.89 -42.22
CA SER A 477 8.40 29.75 -43.01
C SER A 477 9.83 29.21 -43.03
N GLU A 478 10.58 29.50 -44.10
CA GLU A 478 11.99 29.11 -44.22
C GLU A 478 12.87 29.62 -43.08
N GLU A 479 12.54 30.76 -42.45
CA GLU A 479 13.25 31.25 -41.27
C GLU A 479 13.17 30.28 -40.08
N ILE A 480 12.01 29.65 -39.86
CA ILE A 480 11.80 28.67 -38.79
C ILE A 480 12.47 27.34 -39.13
N ILE A 481 12.41 26.93 -40.41
CA ILE A 481 13.04 25.69 -40.88
C ILE A 481 14.57 25.78 -40.76
N GLU A 482 15.17 26.89 -41.20
CA GLU A 482 16.62 27.08 -41.12
C GLU A 482 17.07 27.24 -39.66
N GLY A 483 16.30 27.96 -38.83
CA GLY A 483 16.61 28.07 -37.40
C GLY A 483 16.59 26.72 -36.66
N LEU A 484 15.68 25.82 -37.02
CA LEU A 484 15.67 24.45 -36.49
C LEU A 484 16.83 23.59 -37.02
N ARG A 485 17.25 23.76 -38.28
CA ARG A 485 18.46 23.10 -38.83
C ARG A 485 19.73 23.55 -38.12
N GLU A 486 19.88 24.85 -37.89
CA GLU A 486 21.02 25.42 -37.17
C GLU A 486 21.05 24.90 -35.72
N TYR A 487 19.89 24.84 -35.06
CA TYR A 487 19.77 24.29 -33.71
C TYR A 487 20.13 22.80 -33.64
N SER A 488 19.67 22.00 -34.60
CA SER A 488 20.02 20.57 -34.74
C SER A 488 21.53 20.39 -34.94
N THR A 489 22.11 21.13 -35.89
CA THR A 489 23.54 21.05 -36.23
C THR A 489 24.44 21.48 -35.05
N ALA A 490 24.00 22.48 -34.28
CA ALA A 490 24.70 22.93 -33.08
C ALA A 490 24.69 21.89 -31.95
N ASN A 491 23.65 21.07 -31.85
CA ASN A 491 23.55 20.01 -30.83
C ASN A 491 24.18 18.68 -31.26
N LEU A 492 24.30 18.40 -32.57
CA LEU A 492 25.04 17.24 -33.09
C LEU A 492 26.57 17.36 -32.98
N SER A 493 27.08 18.56 -32.70
CA SER A 493 28.53 18.83 -32.56
C SER A 493 29.00 18.95 -31.10
N LEU A 494 28.10 18.68 -30.14
CA LEU A 494 28.35 18.48 -28.70
C LEU A 494 28.29 16.98 -28.37
#